data_AF-A0A7J2PTC8-F1
#
_entry.id   AF-A0A7J2PTC8-F1
#
_cell.length_a   1.000
_cell.length_b   1.000
_cell.length_c   1.000
_cell.angle_alpha   90.00
_cell.angle_beta   90.00
_cell.angle_gamma   90.00
#
_symmetry.space_group_name_H-M   'P 1'
#
loop_
_entity.id
_entity.type
_entity.pdbx_description
1 polymer ?
#
loop_
_entity_poly.entity_id
_entity_poly.type
_entity_poly.pdbx_seq_one_letter_code
_entity_poly.pdbx_strand_id
1 'polypeptide(L)'
;MIKMKGTNNIFLVGLGGEGSTELAVVGGKGASLGRLVKANFPVPSGFVITTDAYTACLRANNLEAQIEKILEGLDYGNLDELEEETAKIREVIVGGMLPDGLTGEIMETYGKLGDDPYVAVRSSGTAEDLEGASFAGQYDTYLDIRGGDALLDAVRRCWASMWTARVTAYRQSKGFGHSDIGIAVVVQMMVEPDAAGVMFVGNPMNARADEIVINASWGLGEAVVSGSVTPDEYIVTRDTLQIKRRTLGSKEFKVVRDRETGNGTVEEPVPGSLQDVYSLSDDQTCDLAELGRRVTIHYEGLPQDIEWALADGSFFLLQSRPVTGVEFTWEEDLDLWPSVPEDDDVIWTRAWADEVWTGAVTPLMWSVRGRWMRDGGSANYRHFGMGDLADLRALKYRQGTVYYNTRADALIAEYSLPPSLRMPLLTRLHPSQLEKAMNAPFDLWRCLKMFSRIEISQPGMGIGNFSIGNDSLAQKPKNGKKLDLRRKLVKAAFPSELDQIKQKIRALEDKELKPRLEGYNQVFAVGVAKGAWGVIHIYAPVIRALLAGILRYWYDGNNPNVFIEVLSGLPERTQQFNDDYAFWKLADMIRHSEKL
;
A
#
# COMPACT_ATOMS: atom_id res chain seq x y z
N MET A 1 -53.21 1.10 -2.14
CA MET A 1 -53.19 1.73 -3.48
C MET A 1 -52.55 3.11 -3.37
N ILE A 2 -51.23 3.15 -3.42
CA ILE A 2 -50.46 4.38 -3.59
C ILE A 2 -50.33 4.55 -5.10
N LYS A 3 -50.94 5.60 -5.65
CA LYS A 3 -50.79 5.96 -7.07
C LYS A 3 -49.30 6.21 -7.34
N MET A 4 -48.67 5.32 -8.12
CA MET A 4 -47.38 5.60 -8.73
C MET A 4 -47.52 6.89 -9.56
N LYS A 5 -46.74 7.91 -9.20
CA LYS A 5 -46.53 9.08 -10.07
C LYS A 5 -46.00 8.55 -11.40
N GLY A 6 -46.55 9.05 -12.51
CA GLY A 6 -46.17 8.64 -13.85
C GLY A 6 -44.66 8.70 -14.03
N THR A 7 -44.06 7.56 -14.33
CA THR A 7 -42.66 7.46 -14.73
C THR A 7 -42.56 8.00 -16.16
N ASN A 8 -42.04 9.21 -16.32
CA ASN A 8 -41.40 9.54 -17.58
C ASN A 8 -40.20 8.58 -17.69
N ASN A 9 -40.24 7.64 -18.63
CA ASN A 9 -39.08 6.79 -18.90
C ASN A 9 -37.94 7.70 -19.37
N ILE A 10 -36.84 7.76 -18.62
CA ILE A 10 -35.66 8.55 -18.98
C ILE A 10 -34.72 7.59 -19.69
N PHE A 11 -34.56 7.73 -21.00
CA PHE A 11 -33.70 6.85 -21.79
C PHE A 11 -32.24 7.29 -21.83
N LEU A 12 -31.99 8.60 -21.72
CA LEU A 12 -30.65 9.17 -21.74
C LEU A 12 -30.42 10.09 -20.56
N VAL A 13 -29.20 10.04 -20.03
CA VAL A 13 -28.74 10.92 -18.95
C VAL A 13 -27.35 11.43 -19.30
N GLY A 14 -27.14 12.74 -19.34
CA GLY A 14 -25.79 13.30 -19.51
C GLY A 14 -24.90 12.98 -18.30
N LEU A 15 -23.59 12.77 -18.49
CA LEU A 15 -22.67 12.39 -17.42
C LEU A 15 -22.52 13.43 -16.28
N GLY A 16 -23.13 14.63 -16.36
CA GLY A 16 -23.24 15.58 -15.24
C GLY A 16 -24.68 15.92 -14.84
N GLY A 17 -25.66 15.30 -15.49
CA GLY A 17 -27.08 15.65 -15.38
C GLY A 17 -27.77 15.13 -14.11
N GLU A 18 -29.05 15.45 -13.98
CA GLU A 18 -29.93 14.83 -12.98
C GLU A 18 -30.05 13.32 -13.27
N GLY A 19 -30.07 12.47 -12.23
CA GLY A 19 -30.08 11.01 -12.39
C GLY A 19 -28.72 10.35 -12.71
N SER A 20 -27.68 11.11 -13.10
CA SER A 20 -26.37 10.55 -13.51
C SER A 20 -25.58 9.85 -12.40
N THR A 21 -26.05 9.91 -11.15
CA THR A 21 -25.43 9.30 -9.98
C THR A 21 -26.27 8.14 -9.42
N GLU A 22 -27.40 7.81 -10.05
CA GLU A 22 -28.32 6.79 -9.58
C GLU A 22 -27.93 5.41 -10.13
N LEU A 23 -27.36 4.56 -9.27
CA LEU A 23 -26.86 3.23 -9.64
C LEU A 23 -27.88 2.39 -10.42
N ALA A 24 -29.15 2.44 -10.03
CA ALA A 24 -30.23 1.68 -10.68
C ALA A 24 -30.52 2.14 -12.12
N VAL A 25 -30.19 3.40 -12.45
CA VAL A 25 -30.49 4.03 -13.74
C VAL A 25 -29.30 3.95 -14.70
N VAL A 26 -28.09 4.23 -14.20
CA VAL A 26 -26.87 4.38 -15.03
C VAL A 26 -25.81 3.30 -14.80
N GLY A 27 -26.05 2.36 -13.88
CA GLY A 27 -25.07 1.33 -13.50
C GLY A 27 -23.86 1.88 -12.73
N GLY A 28 -22.96 0.98 -12.34
CA GLY A 28 -21.80 1.29 -11.48
C GLY A 28 -20.83 2.30 -12.08
N LYS A 29 -20.32 2.01 -13.28
CA LYS A 29 -19.40 2.90 -14.01
C LYS A 29 -20.04 4.25 -14.32
N GLY A 30 -21.27 4.26 -14.84
CA GLY A 30 -22.00 5.48 -15.15
C GLY A 30 -22.19 6.36 -13.92
N ALA A 31 -22.59 5.77 -12.78
CA ALA A 31 -22.76 6.51 -11.52
C ALA A 31 -21.42 7.03 -10.97
N SER A 32 -20.33 6.28 -11.13
CA SER A 32 -18.99 6.71 -10.76
C SER A 32 -18.52 7.93 -11.57
N LEU A 33 -18.62 7.85 -12.90
CA LEU A 33 -18.30 8.97 -13.78
C LEU A 33 -19.20 10.18 -13.51
N GLY A 34 -20.49 9.94 -13.26
CA GLY A 34 -21.46 10.96 -12.87
C GLY A 34 -21.05 11.77 -11.63
N ARG A 35 -20.55 11.07 -10.60
CA ARG A 35 -20.04 11.71 -9.38
C ARG A 35 -18.79 12.54 -9.66
N LEU A 36 -17.85 12.00 -10.43
CA LEU A 36 -16.62 12.70 -10.80
C LEU A 36 -16.91 14.00 -11.59
N VAL A 37 -17.79 13.95 -12.59
CA VAL A 37 -18.18 15.13 -13.38
C VAL A 37 -18.83 16.20 -12.50
N LYS A 38 -19.78 15.81 -11.63
CA LYS A 38 -20.43 16.75 -10.69
C LYS A 38 -19.46 17.39 -9.71
N ALA A 39 -18.36 16.70 -9.39
CA ALA A 39 -17.28 17.22 -8.55
C ALA A 39 -16.18 17.99 -9.33
N ASN A 40 -16.42 18.29 -10.62
CA ASN A 40 -15.49 19.01 -11.50
C ASN A 40 -14.12 18.32 -11.67
N PHE A 41 -14.09 16.99 -11.64
CA PHE A 41 -12.90 16.25 -12.08
C PHE A 41 -12.81 16.22 -13.61
N PRO A 42 -11.59 16.07 -14.18
CA PRO A 42 -11.40 16.09 -15.63
C PRO A 42 -11.85 14.75 -16.23
N VAL A 43 -13.13 14.62 -16.52
CA VAL A 43 -13.72 13.44 -17.16
C VAL A 43 -14.13 13.83 -18.58
N PRO A 44 -13.81 13.02 -19.60
CA PRO A 44 -14.27 13.28 -20.96
C PRO A 44 -15.80 13.36 -21.04
N SER A 45 -16.31 14.29 -21.85
CA SER A 45 -17.75 14.50 -22.02
C SER A 45 -18.45 13.26 -22.57
N GLY A 46 -19.71 13.06 -22.20
CA GLY A 46 -20.47 11.88 -22.60
C GLY A 46 -21.85 11.82 -21.98
N PHE A 47 -22.54 10.73 -22.23
CA PHE A 47 -23.87 10.43 -21.73
C PHE A 47 -24.03 8.94 -21.45
N VAL A 48 -25.10 8.58 -20.76
CA VAL A 48 -25.44 7.20 -20.41
C VAL A 48 -26.80 6.89 -21.01
N ILE A 49 -26.87 5.77 -21.72
CA ILE A 49 -28.10 5.11 -22.13
C ILE A 49 -28.55 4.24 -20.95
N THR A 50 -29.71 4.53 -20.40
CA THR A 50 -30.13 4.02 -19.09
C THR A 50 -30.57 2.56 -19.14
N THR A 51 -30.69 1.95 -17.97
CA THR A 51 -31.29 0.61 -17.78
C THR A 51 -32.76 0.55 -18.26
N ASP A 52 -33.49 1.68 -18.20
CA ASP A 52 -34.85 1.78 -18.74
C ASP A 52 -34.86 1.65 -20.27
N ALA A 53 -33.85 2.17 -20.96
CA ALA A 53 -33.72 2.01 -22.41
C ALA A 53 -33.47 0.54 -22.80
N TYR A 54 -32.65 -0.17 -22.03
CA TYR A 54 -32.47 -1.62 -22.19
C TYR A 54 -33.78 -2.38 -21.97
N THR A 55 -34.49 -2.07 -20.87
CA THR A 55 -35.78 -2.70 -20.56
C THR A 55 -36.82 -2.44 -21.66
N ALA A 56 -36.88 -1.22 -22.18
CA ALA A 56 -37.75 -0.86 -23.29
C ALA A 56 -37.39 -1.63 -24.57
N CYS A 57 -36.11 -1.83 -24.85
CA CYS A 57 -35.63 -2.63 -25.98
C CYS A 57 -36.08 -4.09 -25.87
N LEU A 58 -35.94 -4.72 -24.70
CA LEU A 58 -36.40 -6.09 -24.48
C LEU A 58 -37.91 -6.23 -24.70
N ARG A 59 -38.71 -5.28 -24.21
CA ARG A 59 -40.18 -5.28 -24.36
C ARG A 59 -40.61 -5.04 -25.81
N ALA A 60 -40.00 -4.08 -26.50
CA ALA A 60 -40.35 -3.75 -27.89
C ALA A 60 -40.17 -4.95 -28.83
N ASN A 61 -39.21 -5.83 -28.53
CA ASN A 61 -38.89 -7.00 -29.33
C ASN A 61 -39.48 -8.31 -28.78
N ASN A 62 -40.27 -8.26 -27.68
CA ASN A 62 -40.77 -9.44 -26.96
C ASN A 62 -39.65 -10.44 -26.60
N LEU A 63 -38.50 -9.93 -26.15
CA LEU A 63 -37.32 -10.75 -25.86
C LEU A 63 -37.37 -11.40 -24.48
N GLU A 64 -38.08 -10.82 -23.52
CA GLU A 64 -38.18 -11.36 -22.16
C GLU A 64 -38.64 -12.84 -22.18
N ALA A 65 -39.75 -13.13 -22.87
CA ALA A 65 -40.27 -14.50 -22.99
C ALA A 65 -39.36 -15.43 -23.80
N GLN A 66 -38.60 -14.90 -24.77
CA GLN A 66 -37.66 -15.72 -25.56
C GLN A 66 -36.43 -16.09 -24.72
N ILE A 67 -35.91 -15.14 -23.96
CA ILE A 67 -34.79 -15.32 -23.03
C ILE A 67 -35.17 -16.33 -21.95
N GLU A 68 -36.34 -16.18 -21.31
CA GLU A 68 -36.82 -17.13 -20.30
C GLU A 68 -36.92 -18.55 -20.85
N LYS A 69 -37.44 -18.70 -22.07
CA LYS A 69 -37.56 -20.01 -22.73
C LYS A 69 -36.19 -20.63 -23.06
N ILE A 70 -35.22 -19.83 -23.48
CA ILE A 70 -33.85 -20.32 -23.76
C ILE A 70 -33.18 -20.80 -22.46
N LEU A 71 -33.44 -20.11 -21.35
CA LEU A 71 -32.84 -20.41 -20.05
C LEU A 71 -33.56 -21.53 -19.27
N GLU A 72 -34.73 -21.96 -19.72
CA GLU A 72 -35.55 -22.96 -19.05
C GLU A 72 -34.90 -24.35 -19.13
N GLY A 73 -34.58 -24.93 -17.97
CA GLY A 73 -34.04 -26.29 -17.87
C GLY A 73 -32.55 -26.44 -18.16
N LEU A 74 -31.80 -25.34 -18.31
CA LEU A 74 -30.34 -25.39 -18.51
C LEU A 74 -29.59 -25.86 -17.25
N ASP A 75 -28.53 -26.63 -17.47
CA ASP A 75 -27.55 -26.92 -16.44
C ASP A 75 -26.52 -25.77 -16.34
N TYR A 76 -26.66 -24.94 -15.31
CA TYR A 76 -25.77 -23.81 -15.08
C TYR A 76 -24.33 -24.21 -14.67
N GLY A 77 -24.07 -25.50 -14.42
CA GLY A 77 -22.74 -26.04 -14.24
C GLY A 77 -22.02 -26.37 -15.57
N ASN A 78 -22.76 -26.47 -16.68
CA ASN A 78 -22.22 -26.78 -17.99
C ASN A 78 -21.94 -25.50 -18.79
N LEU A 79 -20.71 -25.01 -18.73
CA LEU A 79 -20.33 -23.75 -19.38
C LEU A 79 -20.41 -23.81 -20.91
N ASP A 80 -20.21 -24.96 -21.53
CA ASP A 80 -20.25 -25.10 -22.99
C ASP A 80 -21.68 -24.98 -23.51
N GLU A 81 -22.63 -25.65 -22.86
CA GLU A 81 -24.07 -25.54 -23.16
C GLU A 81 -24.60 -24.13 -22.88
N LEU A 82 -24.20 -23.54 -21.75
CA LEU A 82 -24.53 -22.16 -21.45
C LEU A 82 -24.00 -21.19 -22.50
N GLU A 83 -22.79 -21.41 -23.04
CA GLU A 83 -22.23 -20.52 -24.06
C GLU A 83 -23.00 -20.63 -25.37
N GLU A 84 -23.38 -21.84 -25.79
CA GLU A 84 -24.21 -22.06 -26.98
C GLU A 84 -25.59 -21.39 -26.86
N GLU A 85 -26.27 -21.56 -25.73
CA GLU A 85 -27.60 -21.00 -25.51
C GLU A 85 -27.56 -19.49 -25.29
N THR A 86 -26.57 -18.98 -24.55
CA THR A 86 -26.41 -17.53 -24.36
C THR A 86 -25.97 -16.83 -25.65
N ALA A 87 -25.26 -17.51 -26.56
CA ALA A 87 -24.96 -16.96 -27.89
C ALA A 87 -26.22 -16.67 -28.70
N LYS A 88 -27.25 -17.53 -28.61
CA LYS A 88 -28.56 -17.29 -29.25
C LYS A 88 -29.21 -16.03 -28.67
N ILE A 89 -29.17 -15.86 -27.35
CA ILE A 89 -29.69 -14.64 -26.69
C ILE A 89 -28.96 -13.39 -27.22
N ARG A 90 -27.63 -13.44 -27.33
CA ARG A 90 -26.83 -12.33 -27.86
C ARG A 90 -27.21 -11.98 -29.30
N GLU A 91 -27.38 -12.99 -30.16
CA GLU A 91 -27.79 -12.79 -31.56
C GLU A 91 -29.15 -12.09 -31.65
N VAL A 92 -30.12 -12.53 -30.85
CA VAL A 92 -31.46 -11.92 -30.84
C VAL A 92 -31.42 -10.48 -30.32
N ILE A 93 -30.62 -10.17 -29.30
CA ILE A 93 -30.47 -8.79 -28.79
C ILE A 93 -29.80 -7.88 -29.83
N VAL A 94 -28.75 -8.35 -30.51
CA VAL A 94 -28.05 -7.58 -31.55
C VAL A 94 -28.95 -7.34 -32.76
N GLY A 95 -29.76 -8.33 -33.14
CA GLY A 95 -30.74 -8.23 -34.22
C GLY A 95 -32.01 -7.44 -33.88
N GLY A 96 -32.23 -7.11 -32.61
CA GLY A 96 -33.42 -6.41 -32.12
C GLY A 96 -33.55 -4.97 -32.63
N MET A 97 -34.79 -4.51 -32.81
CA MET A 97 -35.09 -3.12 -33.17
C MET A 97 -35.03 -2.22 -31.94
N LEU A 98 -34.45 -1.04 -32.06
CA LEU A 98 -34.49 -0.06 -30.97
C LEU A 98 -35.90 0.55 -30.85
N PRO A 99 -36.39 0.84 -29.63
CA PRO A 99 -37.68 1.50 -29.43
C PRO A 99 -37.81 2.82 -30.20
N ASP A 100 -39.03 3.11 -30.66
CA ASP A 100 -39.35 4.35 -31.36
C ASP A 100 -38.95 5.57 -30.53
N GLY A 101 -38.20 6.49 -31.14
CA GLY A 101 -37.69 7.71 -30.49
C GLY A 101 -36.32 7.55 -29.83
N LEU A 102 -35.93 6.35 -29.35
CA LEU A 102 -34.63 6.13 -28.72
C LEU A 102 -33.47 6.41 -29.67
N THR A 103 -33.56 5.91 -30.91
CA THR A 103 -32.56 6.16 -31.94
C THR A 103 -32.38 7.66 -32.20
N GLY A 104 -33.49 8.39 -32.32
CA GLY A 104 -33.45 9.84 -32.54
C GLY A 104 -32.78 10.59 -31.39
N GLU A 105 -33.13 10.22 -30.15
CA GLU A 105 -32.56 10.82 -28.94
C GLU A 105 -31.06 10.55 -28.80
N ILE A 106 -30.62 9.31 -29.10
CA ILE A 106 -29.20 8.93 -29.09
C ILE A 106 -28.45 9.75 -30.14
N MET A 107 -28.98 9.85 -31.36
CA MET A 107 -28.34 10.58 -32.45
C MET A 107 -28.27 12.09 -32.18
N GLU A 108 -29.32 12.68 -31.60
CA GLU A 108 -29.32 14.09 -31.20
C GLU A 108 -28.28 14.35 -30.11
N THR A 109 -28.18 13.46 -29.12
CA THR A 109 -27.24 13.60 -28.00
C THR A 109 -25.80 13.36 -28.43
N TYR A 110 -25.57 12.37 -29.31
CA TYR A 110 -24.27 12.11 -29.93
C TYR A 110 -23.79 13.33 -30.74
N GLY A 111 -24.67 13.97 -31.52
CA GLY A 111 -24.34 15.20 -32.25
C GLY A 111 -24.02 16.40 -31.36
N LYS A 112 -24.46 16.41 -30.10
CA LYS A 112 -24.08 17.45 -29.11
C LYS A 112 -22.65 17.29 -28.58
N LEU A 113 -22.02 16.12 -28.77
CA LEU A 113 -20.63 15.89 -28.35
C LEU A 113 -19.61 16.54 -29.29
N GLY A 114 -19.99 16.80 -30.54
CA GLY A 114 -19.14 17.44 -31.53
C GLY A 114 -19.54 17.09 -32.96
N ASP A 115 -18.79 17.60 -33.92
CA ASP A 115 -18.92 17.19 -35.32
C ASP A 115 -18.15 15.87 -35.50
N ASP A 116 -18.90 14.81 -35.84
CA ASP A 116 -18.40 13.45 -36.07
C ASP A 116 -17.39 12.92 -35.02
N PRO A 117 -17.79 12.86 -33.72
CA PRO A 117 -16.88 12.58 -32.62
C PRO A 117 -16.58 11.09 -32.49
N TYR A 118 -15.35 10.76 -32.08
CA TYR A 118 -14.97 9.41 -31.71
C TYR A 118 -15.38 9.13 -30.25
N VAL A 119 -16.02 8.00 -30.00
CA VAL A 119 -16.52 7.63 -28.67
C VAL A 119 -16.13 6.22 -28.26
N ALA A 120 -15.93 6.04 -26.97
CA ALA A 120 -15.90 4.74 -26.31
C ALA A 120 -17.32 4.38 -25.85
N VAL A 121 -17.74 3.16 -26.14
CA VAL A 121 -19.03 2.60 -25.75
C VAL A 121 -18.77 1.51 -24.73
N ARG A 122 -19.14 1.77 -23.48
CA ARG A 122 -18.78 0.96 -22.30
C ARG A 122 -20.04 0.47 -21.61
N SER A 123 -20.14 -0.84 -21.43
CA SER A 123 -21.14 -1.45 -20.57
C SER A 123 -21.01 -0.98 -19.11
N SER A 124 -22.15 -0.74 -18.45
CA SER A 124 -22.24 -0.30 -17.05
C SER A 124 -23.36 -1.07 -16.35
N GLY A 125 -23.02 -2.17 -15.68
CA GLY A 125 -23.99 -3.02 -15.00
C GLY A 125 -24.45 -2.45 -13.65
N THR A 126 -25.69 -2.69 -13.24
CA THR A 126 -26.19 -2.28 -11.91
C THR A 126 -25.56 -3.05 -10.76
N ALA A 127 -25.07 -4.27 -11.04
CA ALA A 127 -24.42 -5.15 -10.08
C ALA A 127 -22.88 -5.22 -10.23
N GLU A 128 -22.30 -4.45 -11.16
CA GLU A 128 -20.89 -4.55 -11.55
C GLU A 128 -19.92 -4.20 -10.41
N ASP A 129 -20.31 -3.23 -9.58
CA ASP A 129 -19.51 -2.67 -8.48
C ASP A 129 -20.10 -2.98 -7.09
N LEU A 130 -21.01 -3.96 -6.98
CA LEU A 130 -21.55 -4.38 -5.69
C LEU A 130 -20.50 -5.15 -4.88
N GLU A 131 -20.46 -4.90 -3.57
CA GLU A 131 -19.55 -5.58 -2.65
C GLU A 131 -19.75 -7.10 -2.69
N GLY A 132 -18.70 -7.85 -3.04
CA GLY A 132 -18.76 -9.31 -3.20
C GLY A 132 -19.31 -9.81 -4.54
N ALA A 133 -19.56 -8.91 -5.51
CA ALA A 133 -19.96 -9.26 -6.88
C ALA A 133 -18.76 -9.29 -7.85
N SER A 134 -18.50 -10.43 -8.48
CA SER A 134 -17.33 -10.62 -9.37
C SER A 134 -17.63 -10.37 -10.86
N PHE A 135 -18.49 -9.40 -11.20
CA PHE A 135 -18.79 -9.05 -12.60
C PHE A 135 -17.72 -8.15 -13.24
N ALA A 136 -16.76 -7.66 -12.46
CA ALA A 136 -15.69 -6.79 -12.90
C ALA A 136 -14.95 -7.38 -14.12
N GLY A 137 -14.90 -6.61 -15.22
CA GLY A 137 -14.17 -6.96 -16.43
C GLY A 137 -14.83 -8.05 -17.30
N GLN A 138 -16.09 -8.43 -17.03
CA GLN A 138 -16.79 -9.45 -17.83
C GLN A 138 -17.66 -8.90 -18.95
N TYR A 139 -17.85 -7.58 -19.03
CA TYR A 139 -18.67 -6.94 -20.04
C TYR A 139 -17.82 -6.22 -21.09
N ASP A 140 -18.36 -6.14 -22.31
CA ASP A 140 -17.62 -5.61 -23.45
C ASP A 140 -17.44 -4.09 -23.37
N THR A 141 -16.31 -3.64 -23.88
CA THR A 141 -16.01 -2.23 -24.17
C THR A 141 -15.57 -2.11 -25.62
N TYR A 142 -16.15 -1.15 -26.33
CA TYR A 142 -15.83 -0.87 -27.72
C TYR A 142 -15.19 0.51 -27.82
N LEU A 143 -13.97 0.58 -28.35
CA LEU A 143 -13.21 1.82 -28.51
C LEU A 143 -13.24 2.29 -29.97
N ASP A 144 -12.95 3.58 -30.17
CA ASP A 144 -12.85 4.22 -31.48
C ASP A 144 -14.12 4.08 -32.36
N ILE A 145 -15.30 4.19 -31.75
CA ILE A 145 -16.57 4.16 -32.47
C ILE A 145 -16.85 5.53 -33.09
N ARG A 146 -17.17 5.54 -34.39
CA ARG A 146 -17.50 6.74 -35.16
C ARG A 146 -18.77 6.55 -35.97
N GLY A 147 -19.63 7.56 -35.98
CA GLY A 147 -20.87 7.58 -36.74
C GLY A 147 -22.04 6.86 -36.06
N GLY A 148 -23.25 7.25 -36.44
CA GLY A 148 -24.49 6.79 -35.81
C GLY A 148 -24.70 5.28 -35.88
N ASP A 149 -24.54 4.69 -37.07
CA ASP A 149 -24.81 3.26 -37.26
C ASP A 149 -23.88 2.38 -36.42
N ALA A 150 -22.59 2.73 -36.36
CA ALA A 150 -21.61 2.03 -35.54
C ALA A 150 -21.89 2.21 -34.04
N LEU A 151 -22.33 3.40 -33.60
CA LEU A 151 -22.74 3.64 -32.23
C LEU A 151 -23.93 2.74 -31.83
N LEU A 152 -24.98 2.69 -32.66
CA LEU A 152 -26.17 1.88 -32.37
C LEU A 152 -25.87 0.37 -32.38
N ASP A 153 -24.95 -0.08 -33.24
CA ASP A 153 -24.44 -1.45 -33.20
C ASP A 153 -23.66 -1.74 -31.91
N ALA A 154 -22.72 -0.87 -31.53
CA ALA A 154 -21.93 -1.00 -30.30
C ALA A 154 -22.83 -1.01 -29.04
N VAL A 155 -23.87 -0.18 -28.99
CA VAL A 155 -24.85 -0.17 -27.88
C VAL A 155 -25.56 -1.52 -27.75
N ARG A 156 -26.03 -2.09 -28.86
CA ARG A 156 -26.69 -3.39 -28.87
C ARG A 156 -25.75 -4.51 -28.44
N ARG A 157 -24.49 -4.47 -28.89
CA ARG A 157 -23.46 -5.41 -28.45
C ARG A 157 -23.14 -5.28 -26.96
N CYS A 158 -23.06 -4.07 -26.41
CA CYS A 158 -22.91 -3.86 -24.96
C CYS A 158 -24.08 -4.49 -24.18
N TRP A 159 -25.32 -4.32 -24.63
CA TRP A 159 -26.47 -5.00 -23.99
C TRP A 159 -26.38 -6.52 -24.10
N ALA A 160 -25.97 -7.04 -25.26
CA ALA A 160 -25.76 -8.47 -25.46
C ALA A 160 -24.63 -9.04 -24.58
N SER A 161 -23.59 -8.26 -24.25
CA SER A 161 -22.47 -8.71 -23.41
C SER A 161 -22.88 -9.13 -22.00
N MET A 162 -24.10 -8.78 -21.56
CA MET A 162 -24.68 -9.28 -20.31
C MET A 162 -24.97 -10.79 -20.35
N TRP A 163 -25.04 -11.37 -21.53
CA TRP A 163 -25.44 -12.76 -21.78
C TRP A 163 -24.25 -13.59 -22.25
N THR A 164 -23.23 -13.71 -21.41
CA THR A 164 -22.16 -14.71 -21.57
C THR A 164 -22.41 -15.89 -20.64
N ALA A 165 -21.81 -17.05 -20.92
CA ALA A 165 -21.90 -18.21 -20.02
C ALA A 165 -21.49 -17.87 -18.58
N ARG A 166 -20.38 -17.13 -18.43
CA ARG A 166 -19.82 -16.75 -17.12
C ARG A 166 -20.75 -15.84 -16.32
N VAL A 167 -21.24 -14.76 -16.93
CA VAL A 167 -22.15 -13.81 -16.27
C VAL A 167 -23.46 -14.52 -15.90
N THR A 168 -23.96 -15.40 -16.76
CA THR A 168 -25.23 -16.13 -16.56
C THR A 168 -25.14 -17.18 -15.46
N ALA A 169 -24.08 -18.02 -15.47
CA ALA A 169 -23.80 -18.96 -14.39
C ALA A 169 -23.61 -18.24 -13.03
N TYR A 170 -22.88 -17.13 -13.04
CA TYR A 170 -22.64 -16.35 -11.83
C TYR A 170 -23.94 -15.77 -11.24
N ARG A 171 -24.80 -15.18 -12.08
CA ARG A 171 -26.12 -14.66 -11.65
C ARG A 171 -26.95 -15.72 -10.95
N GLN A 172 -27.04 -16.91 -11.57
CA GLN A 172 -27.76 -18.05 -11.00
C GLN A 172 -27.16 -18.49 -9.65
N SER A 173 -25.82 -18.57 -9.55
CA SER A 173 -25.13 -18.99 -8.32
C SER A 173 -25.40 -18.06 -7.13
N LYS A 174 -25.70 -16.77 -7.40
CA LYS A 174 -26.00 -15.75 -6.41
C LYS A 174 -27.50 -15.55 -6.19
N GLY A 175 -28.36 -16.26 -6.92
CA GLY A 175 -29.81 -16.17 -6.80
C GLY A 175 -30.40 -14.87 -7.34
N PHE A 176 -29.72 -14.18 -8.25
CA PHE A 176 -30.29 -13.02 -8.94
C PHE A 176 -31.23 -13.49 -10.05
N GLY A 177 -32.46 -12.97 -10.09
CA GLY A 177 -33.37 -13.20 -11.20
C GLY A 177 -32.83 -12.57 -12.48
N HIS A 178 -33.12 -13.21 -13.63
CA HIS A 178 -32.66 -12.73 -14.94
C HIS A 178 -33.22 -11.35 -15.31
N SER A 179 -34.35 -10.95 -14.72
CA SER A 179 -34.99 -9.64 -14.86
C SER A 179 -34.58 -8.62 -13.79
N ASP A 180 -33.83 -9.02 -12.76
CA ASP A 180 -33.50 -8.17 -11.61
C ASP A 180 -32.27 -7.27 -11.85
N ILE A 181 -31.52 -7.50 -12.93
CA ILE A 181 -30.29 -6.77 -13.24
C ILE A 181 -30.46 -6.03 -14.56
N GLY A 182 -30.22 -4.71 -14.52
CA GLY A 182 -30.17 -3.86 -15.70
C GLY A 182 -28.74 -3.63 -16.17
N ILE A 183 -28.60 -3.33 -17.46
CA ILE A 183 -27.34 -2.87 -18.03
C ILE A 183 -27.57 -1.51 -18.69
N ALA A 184 -26.80 -0.52 -18.25
CA ALA A 184 -26.68 0.77 -18.90
C ALA A 184 -25.47 0.77 -19.85
N VAL A 185 -25.41 1.74 -20.75
CA VAL A 185 -24.29 1.92 -21.67
C VAL A 185 -23.78 3.35 -21.57
N VAL A 186 -22.52 3.50 -21.17
CA VAL A 186 -21.81 4.78 -21.15
C VAL A 186 -21.25 5.05 -22.54
N VAL A 187 -21.60 6.19 -23.12
CA VAL A 187 -21.03 6.71 -24.36
C VAL A 187 -20.18 7.92 -24.00
N GLN A 188 -18.87 7.78 -24.13
CA GLN A 188 -17.91 8.78 -23.67
C GLN A 188 -16.97 9.18 -24.81
N MET A 189 -16.66 10.48 -24.93
CA MET A 189 -15.66 10.98 -25.88
C MET A 189 -14.33 10.25 -25.70
N MET A 190 -13.77 9.77 -26.82
CA MET A 190 -12.42 9.23 -26.82
C MET A 190 -11.40 10.33 -26.58
N VAL A 191 -10.41 10.02 -25.77
CA VAL A 191 -9.17 10.79 -25.66
C VAL A 191 -8.15 10.10 -26.55
N GLU A 192 -7.35 10.86 -27.29
CA GLU A 192 -6.18 10.35 -28.01
C GLU A 192 -4.93 10.67 -27.17
N PRO A 193 -4.50 9.74 -26.28
CA PRO A 193 -3.47 10.03 -25.31
C PRO A 193 -2.06 9.86 -25.87
N ASP A 194 -1.13 10.64 -25.32
CA ASP A 194 0.30 10.37 -25.41
C ASP A 194 0.65 9.13 -24.56
N ALA A 195 0.12 9.10 -23.32
CA ALA A 195 0.28 8.00 -22.38
C ALA A 195 -1.02 7.75 -21.60
N ALA A 196 -1.26 6.51 -21.21
CA ALA A 196 -2.42 6.12 -20.41
C ALA A 196 -2.07 4.94 -19.49
N GLY A 197 -2.97 4.66 -18.55
CA GLY A 197 -2.83 3.49 -17.72
C GLY A 197 -3.78 3.47 -16.53
N VAL A 198 -3.33 2.80 -15.47
CA VAL A 198 -4.10 2.58 -14.25
C VAL A 198 -3.38 3.14 -13.05
N MET A 199 -4.14 3.62 -12.07
CA MET A 199 -3.64 4.14 -10.80
C MET A 199 -4.44 3.54 -9.66
N PHE A 200 -3.74 2.94 -8.70
CA PHE A 200 -4.31 2.46 -7.45
C PHE A 200 -3.95 3.42 -6.33
N VAL A 201 -4.94 4.05 -5.71
CA VAL A 201 -4.75 4.87 -4.51
C VAL A 201 -4.93 3.97 -3.29
N GLY A 202 -3.82 3.40 -2.83
CA GLY A 202 -3.75 2.24 -1.95
C GLY A 202 -3.13 1.08 -2.72
N ASN A 203 -1.95 0.60 -2.31
CA ASN A 203 -1.20 -0.42 -3.03
C ASN A 203 -1.79 -1.82 -2.78
N PRO A 204 -2.42 -2.47 -3.78
CA PRO A 204 -3.07 -3.77 -3.59
C PRO A 204 -2.07 -4.93 -3.45
N MET A 205 -0.83 -4.76 -3.93
CA MET A 205 0.18 -5.83 -3.95
C MET A 205 0.74 -6.11 -2.55
N ASN A 206 0.82 -5.08 -1.71
CA ASN A 206 1.30 -5.18 -0.34
C ASN A 206 0.26 -4.73 0.70
N ALA A 207 -0.97 -4.45 0.25
CA ALA A 207 -2.09 -3.99 1.05
C ALA A 207 -1.82 -2.70 1.86
N ARG A 208 -0.91 -1.81 1.45
CA ARG A 208 -0.65 -0.56 2.20
C ARG A 208 -1.48 0.61 1.65
N ALA A 209 -2.34 1.20 2.48
CA ALA A 209 -3.27 2.26 2.07
C ALA A 209 -2.62 3.63 1.75
N ASP A 210 -1.38 3.84 2.19
CA ASP A 210 -0.62 5.09 2.07
C ASP A 210 0.31 5.12 0.82
N GLU A 211 0.25 4.10 -0.03
CA GLU A 211 0.97 4.09 -1.31
C GLU A 211 -0.01 4.24 -2.48
N ILE A 212 0.36 5.11 -3.42
CA ILE A 212 -0.27 5.19 -4.74
C ILE A 212 0.64 4.45 -5.71
N VAL A 213 0.08 3.50 -6.47
CA VAL A 213 0.77 2.80 -7.55
C VAL A 213 0.24 3.31 -8.87
N ILE A 214 1.11 3.81 -9.74
CA ILE A 214 0.75 4.27 -11.08
C ILE A 214 1.46 3.37 -12.08
N ASN A 215 0.68 2.76 -12.97
CA ASN A 215 1.18 2.04 -14.13
C ASN A 215 0.89 2.88 -15.38
N ALA A 216 1.92 3.17 -16.18
CA ALA A 216 1.81 4.00 -17.38
C ALA A 216 2.48 3.33 -18.58
N SER A 217 1.83 3.42 -19.73
CA SER A 217 2.40 3.06 -21.04
C SER A 217 2.00 4.07 -22.11
N TRP A 218 2.67 4.02 -23.26
CA TRP A 218 2.38 4.86 -24.41
C TRP A 218 1.06 4.47 -25.10
N GLY A 219 0.34 5.45 -25.65
CA GLY A 219 -0.91 5.23 -26.38
C GLY A 219 -2.11 4.92 -25.47
N LEU A 220 -3.09 4.18 -26.00
CA LEU A 220 -4.35 3.88 -25.31
C LEU A 220 -4.12 2.92 -24.12
N GLY A 221 -4.89 3.13 -23.05
CA GLY A 221 -4.77 2.36 -21.81
C GLY A 221 -5.16 0.88 -21.91
N GLU A 222 -5.74 0.46 -23.03
CA GLU A 222 -6.19 -0.92 -23.29
C GLU A 222 -5.08 -1.96 -23.04
N ALA A 223 -3.85 -1.68 -23.49
CA ALA A 223 -2.71 -2.58 -23.29
C ALA A 223 -2.33 -2.77 -21.82
N VAL A 224 -2.47 -1.73 -21.01
CA VAL A 224 -2.17 -1.76 -19.57
C VAL A 224 -3.26 -2.50 -18.82
N VAL A 225 -4.53 -2.21 -19.13
CA VAL A 225 -5.71 -2.83 -18.47
C VAL A 225 -5.79 -4.33 -18.77
N SER A 226 -5.49 -4.74 -20.01
CA SER A 226 -5.44 -6.15 -20.41
C SER A 226 -4.20 -6.90 -19.93
N GLY A 227 -3.16 -6.19 -19.50
CA GLY A 227 -1.87 -6.77 -19.10
C GLY A 227 -1.05 -7.31 -20.27
N SER A 228 -1.31 -6.84 -21.51
CA SER A 228 -0.59 -7.29 -22.70
C SER A 228 0.77 -6.60 -22.87
N VAL A 229 0.99 -5.45 -22.22
CA VAL A 229 2.27 -4.74 -22.20
C VAL A 229 2.85 -4.68 -20.78
N THR A 230 4.18 -4.61 -20.64
CA THR A 230 4.83 -4.27 -19.37
C THR A 230 4.98 -2.74 -19.25
N PRO A 231 4.17 -2.06 -18.42
CA PRO A 231 4.18 -0.61 -18.27
C PRO A 231 5.33 -0.15 -17.36
N ASP A 232 5.57 1.15 -17.32
CA ASP A 232 6.34 1.76 -16.24
C ASP A 232 5.54 1.75 -14.94
N GLU A 233 6.20 1.50 -13.81
CA GLU A 233 5.60 1.53 -12.48
C GLU A 233 6.19 2.69 -11.65
N TYR A 234 5.33 3.48 -11.02
CA TYR A 234 5.69 4.52 -10.06
C TYR A 234 5.00 4.25 -8.73
N ILE A 235 5.76 4.22 -7.64
CA ILE A 235 5.22 4.15 -6.28
C ILE A 235 5.38 5.52 -5.64
N VAL A 236 4.27 6.11 -5.23
CA VAL A 236 4.19 7.45 -4.64
C VAL A 236 3.59 7.35 -3.24
N THR A 237 4.13 8.12 -2.29
CA THR A 237 3.54 8.24 -0.95
C THR A 237 2.27 9.07 -1.05
N ARG A 238 1.10 8.52 -0.68
CA ARG A 238 -0.21 9.15 -0.86
C ARG A 238 -0.30 10.54 -0.22
N ASP A 239 0.25 10.70 0.99
CA ASP A 239 0.03 11.92 1.78
C ASP A 239 1.07 13.02 1.49
N THR A 240 2.31 12.64 1.11
CA THR A 240 3.39 13.60 0.79
C THR A 240 3.60 13.80 -0.70
N LEU A 241 2.99 12.94 -1.53
CA LEU A 241 3.16 12.86 -2.98
C LEU A 241 4.60 12.63 -3.45
N GLN A 242 5.48 12.15 -2.56
CA GLN A 242 6.86 11.87 -2.91
C GLN A 242 6.99 10.52 -3.61
N ILE A 243 7.66 10.51 -4.75
CA ILE A 243 7.97 9.28 -5.49
C ILE A 243 8.99 8.45 -4.69
N LYS A 244 8.58 7.27 -4.22
CA LYS A 244 9.41 6.30 -3.50
C LYS A 244 10.29 5.49 -4.45
N ARG A 245 9.70 5.03 -5.56
CA ARG A 245 10.33 4.10 -6.51
C ARG A 245 9.78 4.31 -7.91
N ARG A 246 10.62 4.04 -8.91
CA ARG A 246 10.26 3.96 -10.32
C ARG A 246 10.88 2.72 -10.92
N THR A 247 10.12 2.02 -11.75
CA THR A 247 10.57 0.84 -12.48
C THR A 247 10.23 1.05 -13.94
N LEU A 248 11.24 0.98 -14.80
CA LEU A 248 11.08 1.15 -16.25
C LEU A 248 10.51 -0.14 -16.85
N GLY A 249 9.39 -0.06 -17.56
CA GLY A 249 8.79 -1.17 -18.31
C GLY A 249 9.35 -1.27 -19.73
N SER A 250 9.22 -2.44 -20.36
CA SER A 250 9.72 -2.66 -21.73
C SER A 250 8.93 -1.89 -22.78
N LYS A 251 7.61 -1.69 -22.58
CA LYS A 251 6.73 -0.90 -23.46
C LYS A 251 6.92 -1.23 -24.96
N GLU A 252 7.01 -2.51 -25.31
CA GLU A 252 7.43 -2.97 -26.64
C GLU A 252 6.49 -2.50 -27.77
N PHE A 253 5.21 -2.35 -27.46
CA PHE A 253 4.19 -1.85 -28.37
C PHE A 253 3.22 -0.92 -27.62
N LYS A 254 2.46 -0.15 -28.40
CA LYS A 254 1.38 0.72 -27.95
C LYS A 254 0.12 0.41 -28.74
N VAL A 255 -1.03 0.61 -28.12
CA VAL A 255 -2.32 0.51 -28.80
C VAL A 255 -2.73 1.91 -29.25
N VAL A 256 -3.08 2.04 -30.53
CA VAL A 256 -3.54 3.28 -31.13
C VAL A 256 -4.85 3.03 -31.89
N ARG A 257 -5.49 4.12 -32.31
CA ARG A 257 -6.71 4.07 -33.10
C ARG A 257 -6.41 3.57 -34.51
N ASP A 258 -7.28 2.75 -35.08
CA ASP A 258 -7.12 2.28 -36.46
C ASP A 258 -7.52 3.39 -37.44
N ARG A 259 -6.53 4.13 -37.92
CA ARG A 259 -6.75 5.21 -38.89
C ARG A 259 -7.05 4.71 -40.30
N GLU A 260 -6.75 3.46 -40.62
CA GLU A 260 -6.99 2.89 -41.96
C GLU A 260 -8.43 2.44 -42.13
N THR A 261 -8.94 1.68 -41.16
CA THR A 261 -10.34 1.22 -41.17
C THR A 261 -11.30 2.26 -40.60
N GLY A 262 -10.78 3.17 -39.76
CA GLY A 262 -11.57 4.17 -39.05
C GLY A 262 -12.46 3.59 -37.95
N ASN A 263 -12.21 2.35 -37.54
CA ASN A 263 -12.99 1.63 -36.54
C ASN A 263 -12.10 0.67 -35.73
N GLY A 264 -12.05 0.86 -34.42
CA GLY A 264 -11.29 0.00 -33.49
C GLY A 264 -9.85 0.43 -33.26
N THR A 265 -9.03 -0.50 -32.77
CA THR A 265 -7.66 -0.24 -32.33
C THR A 265 -6.67 -1.21 -32.95
N VAL A 266 -5.42 -0.77 -33.10
CA VAL A 266 -4.30 -1.58 -33.63
C VAL A 266 -3.06 -1.43 -32.74
N GLU A 267 -2.25 -2.48 -32.73
CA GLU A 267 -0.95 -2.48 -32.05
C GLU A 267 0.13 -1.93 -32.99
N GLU A 268 0.90 -0.97 -32.50
CA GLU A 268 2.08 -0.43 -33.17
C GLU A 268 3.32 -0.62 -32.31
N PRO A 269 4.47 -1.02 -32.91
CA PRO A 269 5.72 -1.13 -32.17
C PRO A 269 6.16 0.25 -31.66
N VAL A 270 6.58 0.32 -30.41
CA VAL A 270 7.14 1.55 -29.84
C VAL A 270 8.60 1.66 -30.28
N PRO A 271 9.05 2.81 -30.82
CA PRO A 271 10.46 3.02 -31.15
C PRO A 271 11.36 2.80 -29.93
N GLY A 272 12.53 2.17 -30.10
CA GLY A 272 13.45 1.86 -28.99
C GLY A 272 13.81 3.08 -28.12
N SER A 273 13.93 4.26 -28.73
CA SER A 273 14.17 5.51 -27.99
C SER A 273 13.07 5.89 -26.99
N LEU A 274 11.82 5.45 -27.23
CA LEU A 274 10.68 5.66 -26.33
C LEU A 274 10.51 4.50 -25.31
N GLN A 275 11.06 3.32 -25.60
CA GLN A 275 11.08 2.20 -24.65
C GLN A 275 12.03 2.49 -23.47
N ASP A 276 13.18 3.12 -23.77
CA ASP A 276 14.24 3.44 -22.80
C ASP A 276 13.94 4.66 -21.90
N VAL A 277 12.75 5.28 -22.04
CA VAL A 277 12.34 6.42 -21.21
C VAL A 277 11.00 6.15 -20.51
N TYR A 278 10.81 6.84 -19.38
CA TYR A 278 9.58 6.82 -18.61
C TYR A 278 8.45 7.54 -19.35
N SER A 279 7.26 6.93 -19.36
CA SER A 279 6.03 7.46 -19.98
C SER A 279 5.51 8.74 -19.34
N LEU A 280 5.90 8.98 -18.08
CA LEU A 280 5.54 10.18 -17.31
C LEU A 280 6.80 10.84 -16.76
N SER A 281 6.80 12.17 -16.73
CA SER A 281 7.77 12.92 -15.93
C SER A 281 7.45 12.84 -14.44
N ASP A 282 8.41 13.25 -13.60
CA ASP A 282 8.23 13.31 -12.15
C ASP A 282 7.09 14.24 -11.75
N ASP A 283 7.03 15.41 -12.38
CA ASP A 283 5.98 16.40 -12.13
C ASP A 283 4.61 15.84 -12.53
N GLN A 284 4.51 15.21 -13.71
CA GLN A 284 3.30 14.54 -14.18
C GLN A 284 2.87 13.40 -13.24
N THR A 285 3.84 12.65 -12.69
CA THR A 285 3.59 11.56 -11.74
C THR A 285 2.99 12.10 -10.43
N CYS A 286 3.56 13.19 -9.91
CA CYS A 286 3.06 13.88 -8.71
C CYS A 286 1.66 14.50 -8.94
N ASP A 287 1.44 15.13 -10.10
CA ASP A 287 0.15 15.73 -10.47
C ASP A 287 -0.95 14.66 -10.59
N LEU A 288 -0.64 13.52 -11.21
CA LEU A 288 -1.56 12.39 -11.30
C LEU A 288 -1.83 11.77 -9.92
N ALA A 289 -0.80 11.62 -9.08
CA ALA A 289 -0.96 11.13 -7.71
C ALA A 289 -1.85 12.05 -6.87
N GLU A 290 -1.71 13.38 -7.00
CA GLU A 290 -2.60 14.34 -6.34
C GLU A 290 -4.03 14.24 -6.85
N LEU A 291 -4.21 14.06 -8.17
CA LEU A 291 -5.53 13.82 -8.76
C LEU A 291 -6.18 12.56 -8.18
N GLY A 292 -5.44 11.45 -8.11
CA GLY A 292 -5.90 10.21 -7.47
C GLY A 292 -6.26 10.40 -6.01
N ARG A 293 -5.41 11.07 -5.23
CA ARG A 293 -5.68 11.38 -3.81
C ARG A 293 -6.98 12.17 -3.63
N ARG A 294 -7.22 13.18 -4.49
CA ARG A 294 -8.46 13.96 -4.47
C ARG A 294 -9.69 13.11 -4.83
N VAL A 295 -9.57 12.20 -5.80
CA VAL A 295 -10.64 11.25 -6.14
C VAL A 295 -10.97 10.34 -4.96
N THR A 296 -9.96 9.78 -4.29
CA THR A 296 -10.17 8.94 -3.11
C THR A 296 -10.82 9.71 -1.96
N ILE A 297 -10.41 10.97 -1.71
CA ILE A 297 -11.08 11.83 -0.71
C ILE A 297 -12.55 12.05 -1.07
N HIS A 298 -12.87 12.23 -2.35
CA HIS A 298 -14.24 12.38 -2.82
C HIS A 298 -15.08 11.12 -2.57
N TYR A 299 -14.47 9.94 -2.72
CA TYR A 299 -15.06 8.64 -2.41
C TYR A 299 -14.85 8.20 -0.96
N GLU A 300 -15.04 9.13 -0.01
CA GLU A 300 -15.03 8.87 1.44
C GLU A 300 -13.71 8.29 1.98
N GLY A 301 -12.61 8.43 1.24
CA GLY A 301 -11.29 7.90 1.62
C GLY A 301 -11.08 6.42 1.29
N LEU A 302 -12.02 5.77 0.58
CA LEU A 302 -11.88 4.39 0.14
C LEU A 302 -10.83 4.26 -0.96
N PRO A 303 -9.90 3.29 -0.88
CA PRO A 303 -8.95 3.01 -1.95
C PRO A 303 -9.62 2.86 -3.31
N GLN A 304 -9.08 3.53 -4.33
CA GLN A 304 -9.65 3.57 -5.67
C GLN A 304 -8.70 2.96 -6.71
N ASP A 305 -9.27 2.24 -7.66
CA ASP A 305 -8.68 1.83 -8.93
C ASP A 305 -9.20 2.79 -10.02
N ILE A 306 -8.28 3.52 -10.66
CA ILE A 306 -8.56 4.65 -11.53
C ILE A 306 -7.89 4.41 -12.89
N GLU A 307 -8.68 4.40 -13.96
CA GLU A 307 -8.16 4.46 -15.33
C GLU A 307 -7.99 5.92 -15.75
N TRP A 308 -6.86 6.24 -16.37
CA TRP A 308 -6.52 7.61 -16.75
C TRP A 308 -5.83 7.67 -18.11
N ALA A 309 -5.89 8.85 -18.72
CA ALA A 309 -5.19 9.19 -19.95
C ALA A 309 -4.54 10.58 -19.81
N LEU A 310 -3.39 10.75 -20.44
CA LEU A 310 -2.67 12.01 -20.57
C LEU A 310 -2.69 12.41 -22.05
N ALA A 311 -3.30 13.56 -22.35
CA ALA A 311 -3.31 14.14 -23.69
C ALA A 311 -3.08 15.64 -23.60
N ASP A 312 -2.22 16.19 -24.45
CA ASP A 312 -1.90 17.63 -24.50
C ASP A 312 -1.49 18.19 -23.12
N GLY A 313 -0.75 17.39 -22.34
CA GLY A 313 -0.30 17.74 -20.99
C GLY A 313 -1.39 17.77 -19.92
N SER A 314 -2.62 17.34 -20.25
CA SER A 314 -3.75 17.30 -19.31
C SER A 314 -4.18 15.86 -19.00
N PHE A 315 -4.47 15.59 -17.74
CA PHE A 315 -4.99 14.28 -17.30
C PHE A 315 -6.51 14.21 -17.42
N PHE A 316 -6.99 13.06 -17.88
CA PHE A 316 -8.39 12.70 -17.99
C PHE A 316 -8.66 11.41 -17.22
N LEU A 317 -9.70 11.41 -16.40
CA LEU A 317 -10.20 10.22 -15.69
C LEU A 317 -11.21 9.48 -16.56
N LEU A 318 -10.90 8.24 -16.90
CA LEU A 318 -11.71 7.40 -17.78
C LEU A 318 -12.63 6.48 -16.98
N GLN A 319 -12.21 6.10 -15.76
CA GLN A 319 -12.99 5.29 -14.83
C GLN A 319 -12.46 5.46 -13.40
N SER A 320 -13.30 5.24 -12.40
CA SER A 320 -12.90 5.08 -11.00
C SER A 320 -13.78 4.04 -10.34
N ARG A 321 -13.22 3.14 -9.55
CA ARG A 321 -13.98 2.17 -8.75
C ARG A 321 -13.26 1.84 -7.44
N PRO A 322 -13.98 1.41 -6.39
CA PRO A 322 -13.33 0.94 -5.17
C PRO A 322 -12.46 -0.29 -5.43
N VAL A 323 -11.29 -0.35 -4.79
CA VAL A 323 -10.48 -1.59 -4.78
C VAL A 323 -11.16 -2.59 -3.84
N THR A 324 -11.51 -3.77 -4.37
CA THR A 324 -12.16 -4.85 -3.61
C THR A 324 -11.22 -6.06 -3.45
N GLY A 325 -11.46 -6.90 -2.45
CA GLY A 325 -10.68 -8.13 -2.22
C GLY A 325 -9.32 -7.93 -1.52
N VAL A 326 -8.97 -6.69 -1.14
CA VAL A 326 -7.75 -6.37 -0.38
C VAL A 326 -8.14 -5.78 0.98
N GLU A 327 -7.70 -6.42 2.07
CA GLU A 327 -7.80 -5.84 3.41
C GLU A 327 -6.63 -4.87 3.61
N PHE A 328 -6.87 -3.60 3.26
CA PHE A 328 -5.84 -2.58 3.37
C PHE A 328 -5.41 -2.37 4.83
N THR A 329 -4.11 -2.49 5.04
CA THR A 329 -3.44 -2.15 6.27
C THR A 329 -3.13 -0.66 6.31
N TRP A 330 -3.52 -0.03 7.41
CA TRP A 330 -3.14 1.34 7.75
C TRP A 330 -1.87 1.36 8.61
N GLU A 331 -1.13 0.23 8.66
CA GLU A 331 -0.08 -0.01 9.65
C GLU A 331 1.16 0.89 9.51
N GLU A 332 1.47 1.41 8.31
CA GLU A 332 2.63 2.32 8.17
C GLU A 332 2.36 3.78 8.65
N ASP A 333 1.16 4.11 9.20
CA ASP A 333 0.98 5.26 10.13
C ASP A 333 1.86 5.12 11.39
N LEU A 334 2.36 3.91 11.67
CA LEU A 334 3.20 3.59 12.81
C LEU A 334 4.70 3.51 12.44
N ASP A 335 5.00 3.08 11.22
CA ASP A 335 6.34 3.03 10.61
C ASP A 335 6.60 4.25 9.70
N LEU A 336 6.17 5.46 10.11
CA LEU A 336 6.33 6.72 9.35
C LEU A 336 7.77 7.27 9.24
N TRP A 337 8.71 6.64 9.91
CA TRP A 337 10.04 7.18 10.19
C TRP A 337 11.24 6.46 9.57
N PRO A 338 11.15 5.24 9.01
CA PRO A 338 12.16 4.70 8.12
C PRO A 338 12.22 5.53 6.84
N SER A 339 13.37 6.16 6.59
CA SER A 339 13.64 6.88 5.33
C SER A 339 14.21 5.99 4.23
N VAL A 340 14.57 4.76 4.57
CA VAL A 340 15.17 3.78 3.66
C VAL A 340 14.10 2.75 3.30
N PRO A 341 13.85 2.49 2.00
CA PRO A 341 12.93 1.46 1.56
C PRO A 341 13.25 0.11 2.21
N GLU A 342 12.22 -0.70 2.43
CA GLU A 342 12.45 -2.09 2.79
C GLU A 342 13.09 -2.82 1.60
N ASP A 343 14.09 -3.63 1.90
CA ASP A 343 14.75 -4.53 0.94
C ASP A 343 14.16 -5.93 1.15
N ASP A 344 13.73 -6.57 0.07
CA ASP A 344 13.05 -7.87 0.09
C ASP A 344 13.94 -8.99 0.64
N ASP A 345 15.27 -8.80 0.62
CA ASP A 345 16.25 -9.75 1.15
C ASP A 345 16.46 -9.62 2.68
N VAL A 346 15.77 -8.70 3.35
CA VAL A 346 15.94 -8.47 4.79
C VAL A 346 15.32 -9.60 5.60
N ILE A 347 16.16 -10.23 6.44
CA ILE A 347 15.70 -11.23 7.40
C ILE A 347 15.37 -10.57 8.75
N TRP A 348 14.08 -10.56 9.04
CA TRP A 348 13.47 -10.03 10.25
C TRP A 348 13.34 -11.11 11.34
N THR A 349 13.74 -10.80 12.58
CA THR A 349 13.60 -11.70 13.74
C THR A 349 12.88 -11.02 14.89
N ARG A 350 12.20 -11.80 15.73
CA ARG A 350 11.66 -11.31 17.01
C ARG A 350 12.65 -11.47 18.17
N ALA A 351 13.73 -12.23 18.01
CA ALA A 351 14.61 -12.60 19.11
C ALA A 351 15.13 -11.40 19.93
N TRP A 352 15.52 -10.31 19.26
CA TRP A 352 15.93 -9.09 19.96
C TRP A 352 14.74 -8.37 20.61
N ALA A 353 13.61 -8.29 19.90
CA ALA A 353 12.42 -7.59 20.41
C ALA A 353 11.85 -8.31 21.64
N ASP A 354 11.81 -9.64 21.65
CA ASP A 354 11.32 -10.47 22.75
C ASP A 354 12.19 -10.31 24.02
N GLU A 355 13.49 -10.03 23.88
CA GLU A 355 14.38 -9.71 25.00
C GLU A 355 14.13 -8.31 25.60
N VAL A 356 13.63 -7.38 24.79
CA VAL A 356 13.56 -5.94 25.13
C VAL A 356 12.14 -5.50 25.49
N TRP A 357 11.13 -6.10 24.85
CA TRP A 357 9.72 -5.81 25.03
C TRP A 357 8.94 -7.10 25.24
N THR A 358 8.14 -7.12 26.31
CA THR A 358 7.31 -8.26 26.68
C THR A 358 5.87 -8.04 26.22
N GLY A 359 5.32 -8.98 25.45
CA GLY A 359 3.94 -8.95 24.98
C GLY A 359 3.70 -8.04 23.76
N ALA A 360 2.43 -7.79 23.45
CA ALA A 360 2.06 -6.98 22.29
C ALA A 360 2.47 -5.51 22.49
N VAL A 361 3.14 -4.95 21.49
CA VAL A 361 3.51 -3.53 21.42
C VAL A 361 2.33 -2.75 20.89
N THR A 362 1.88 -1.74 21.61
CA THR A 362 0.77 -0.89 21.15
C THR A 362 1.25 0.15 20.12
N PRO A 363 0.37 0.62 19.23
CA PRO A 363 0.68 1.72 18.31
C PRO A 363 1.35 2.92 18.97
N LEU A 364 0.81 3.40 20.10
CA LEU A 364 1.38 4.53 20.85
C LEU A 364 2.78 4.22 21.42
N MET A 365 2.98 3.01 21.94
CA MET A 365 4.29 2.59 22.41
C MET A 365 5.30 2.57 21.26
N TRP A 366 4.90 2.11 20.08
CA TRP A 366 5.78 2.09 18.91
C TRP A 366 6.15 3.49 18.42
N SER A 367 5.15 4.36 18.19
CA SER A 367 5.35 5.72 17.68
C SER A 367 6.21 6.61 18.58
N VAL A 368 6.32 6.27 19.87
CA VAL A 368 7.17 6.98 20.84
C VAL A 368 8.45 6.19 21.16
N ARG A 369 8.30 4.98 21.71
CA ARG A 369 9.39 4.18 22.32
C ARG A 369 10.19 3.40 21.27
N GLY A 370 9.56 2.96 20.19
CA GLY A 370 10.23 2.38 19.01
C GLY A 370 11.02 3.45 18.25
N ARG A 371 10.35 4.59 18.02
CA ARG A 371 10.97 5.82 17.51
C ARG A 371 12.26 6.19 18.27
N TRP A 372 12.24 6.29 19.61
CA TRP A 372 13.41 6.64 20.42
C TRP A 372 14.58 5.65 20.28
N MET A 373 14.30 4.34 20.25
CA MET A 373 15.32 3.30 20.03
C MET A 373 16.06 3.55 18.71
N ARG A 374 15.31 3.79 17.64
CA ARG A 374 15.89 3.98 16.30
C ARG A 374 16.63 5.31 16.16
N ASP A 375 16.02 6.43 16.56
CA ASP A 375 16.67 7.75 16.48
C ASP A 375 17.93 7.82 17.38
N GLY A 376 17.82 7.28 18.59
CA GLY A 376 18.94 7.18 19.53
C GLY A 376 20.07 6.30 19.02
N GLY A 377 19.74 5.11 18.51
CA GLY A 377 20.71 4.19 17.88
C GLY A 377 21.41 4.83 16.68
N SER A 378 20.64 5.31 15.70
CA SER A 378 21.15 5.94 14.48
C SER A 378 22.09 7.12 14.77
N ALA A 379 21.70 8.03 15.68
CA ALA A 379 22.56 9.13 16.08
C ALA A 379 23.89 8.64 16.70
N ASN A 380 23.84 7.60 17.54
CA ASN A 380 25.04 7.03 18.16
C ASN A 380 25.94 6.34 17.13
N TYR A 381 25.39 5.48 16.27
CA TYR A 381 26.15 4.79 15.22
C TYR A 381 26.93 5.77 14.34
N ARG A 382 26.34 6.92 13.98
CA ARG A 382 27.06 8.00 13.27
C ARG A 382 28.24 8.57 14.05
N HIS A 383 28.12 8.72 15.37
CA HIS A 383 29.23 9.16 16.21
C HIS A 383 30.38 8.14 16.28
N PHE A 384 30.07 6.85 16.27
CA PHE A 384 31.06 5.77 16.16
C PHE A 384 31.62 5.62 14.73
N GLY A 385 31.03 6.29 13.74
CA GLY A 385 31.44 6.17 12.33
C GLY A 385 30.87 4.96 11.61
N MET A 386 29.81 4.34 12.14
CA MET A 386 29.07 3.23 11.54
C MET A 386 27.87 3.79 10.74
N GLY A 387 28.14 4.42 9.60
CA GLY A 387 27.10 5.07 8.79
C GLY A 387 26.10 4.08 8.18
N ASP A 388 26.61 2.96 7.67
CA ASP A 388 25.81 1.82 7.17
C ASP A 388 24.81 1.29 8.21
N LEU A 389 25.23 1.15 9.46
CA LEU A 389 24.35 0.74 10.56
C LEU A 389 23.40 1.87 10.97
N ALA A 390 23.82 3.13 10.88
CA ALA A 390 22.97 4.28 11.20
C ALA A 390 21.81 4.45 10.21
N ASP A 391 22.03 4.07 8.96
CA ASP A 391 21.05 4.18 7.88
C ASP A 391 20.28 2.87 7.68
N LEU A 392 20.63 1.79 8.41
CA LEU A 392 19.90 0.52 8.38
C LEU A 392 18.51 0.66 9.01
N ARG A 393 17.47 0.16 8.33
CA ARG A 393 16.15 -0.08 8.95
C ARG A 393 16.28 -1.24 9.95
N ALA A 394 16.61 -0.89 11.20
CA ALA A 394 16.93 -1.87 12.25
C ALA A 394 15.70 -2.48 12.93
N LEU A 395 14.55 -1.79 12.92
CA LEU A 395 13.33 -2.25 13.55
C LEU A 395 12.13 -2.08 12.59
N LYS A 396 11.14 -2.95 12.71
CA LYS A 396 9.88 -2.95 11.94
C LYS A 396 8.72 -3.34 12.83
N TYR A 397 7.60 -2.62 12.74
CA TYR A 397 6.37 -2.98 13.45
C TYR A 397 5.37 -3.66 12.52
N ARG A 398 4.70 -4.70 13.00
CA ARG A 398 3.61 -5.38 12.28
C ARG A 398 2.68 -6.07 13.27
N GLN A 399 1.37 -5.81 13.18
CA GLN A 399 0.32 -6.49 13.96
C GLN A 399 0.63 -6.62 15.46
N GLY A 400 1.01 -5.51 16.11
CA GLY A 400 1.30 -5.49 17.55
C GLY A 400 2.63 -6.14 17.93
N THR A 401 3.48 -6.45 16.96
CA THR A 401 4.77 -7.12 17.17
C THR A 401 5.89 -6.28 16.58
N VAL A 402 7.07 -6.31 17.19
CA VAL A 402 8.27 -5.70 16.62
C VAL A 402 9.25 -6.75 16.16
N TYR A 403 9.80 -6.49 14.97
CA TYR A 403 10.85 -7.26 14.34
C TYR A 403 12.14 -6.45 14.32
N TYR A 404 13.26 -7.15 14.40
CA TYR A 404 14.60 -6.61 14.38
C TYR A 404 15.34 -7.13 13.16
N ASN A 405 16.07 -6.25 12.49
CA ASN A 405 16.89 -6.60 11.35
C ASN A 405 18.15 -7.32 11.85
N THR A 406 18.26 -8.61 11.53
CA THR A 406 19.37 -9.45 11.98
C THR A 406 20.74 -8.94 11.52
N ARG A 407 20.81 -8.17 10.43
CA ARG A 407 22.06 -7.57 9.93
C ARG A 407 22.69 -6.57 10.90
N ALA A 408 21.91 -5.96 11.79
CA ALA A 408 22.41 -4.98 12.75
C ALA A 408 23.47 -5.59 13.69
N ASP A 409 23.20 -6.76 14.27
CA ASP A 409 24.15 -7.47 15.15
C ASP A 409 25.42 -7.91 14.38
N ALA A 410 25.25 -8.32 13.12
CA ALA A 410 26.38 -8.69 12.26
C ALA A 410 27.31 -7.50 12.00
N LEU A 411 26.76 -6.33 11.66
CA LEU A 411 27.56 -5.11 11.48
C LEU A 411 28.29 -4.75 12.78
N ILE A 412 27.60 -4.73 13.93
CA ILE A 412 28.25 -4.43 15.21
C ILE A 412 29.43 -5.38 15.46
N ALA A 413 29.26 -6.69 15.24
CA ALA A 413 30.33 -7.68 15.37
C ALA A 413 31.50 -7.43 14.41
N GLU A 414 31.21 -7.14 13.13
CA GLU A 414 32.21 -6.86 12.10
C GLU A 414 33.05 -5.61 12.42
N TYR A 415 32.42 -4.56 12.96
CA TYR A 415 33.10 -3.33 13.34
C TYR A 415 33.98 -3.48 14.59
N SER A 416 33.53 -4.27 15.58
CA SER A 416 34.07 -4.19 16.94
C SER A 416 34.84 -5.42 17.42
N LEU A 417 34.64 -6.60 16.79
CA LEU A 417 35.16 -7.87 17.31
C LEU A 417 35.97 -8.65 16.26
N PRO A 418 37.09 -9.28 16.65
CA PRO A 418 37.76 -10.28 15.80
C PRO A 418 36.88 -11.52 15.63
N PRO A 419 37.02 -12.27 14.51
CA PRO A 419 36.18 -13.44 14.19
C PRO A 419 35.97 -14.43 15.34
N SER A 420 37.04 -14.73 16.11
CA SER A 420 37.00 -15.68 17.23
C SER A 420 36.07 -15.28 18.38
N LEU A 421 35.71 -14.00 18.49
CA LEU A 421 34.90 -13.45 19.59
C LEU A 421 33.49 -13.02 19.15
N ARG A 422 33.10 -13.23 17.89
CA ARG A 422 31.81 -12.74 17.36
C ARG A 422 30.60 -13.57 17.78
N MET A 423 30.77 -14.89 17.92
CA MET A 423 29.66 -15.83 18.09
C MET A 423 28.62 -15.42 19.16
N PRO A 424 29.00 -14.93 20.36
CA PRO A 424 28.03 -14.53 21.38
C PRO A 424 27.12 -13.36 20.96
N LEU A 425 27.55 -12.53 20.00
CA LEU A 425 26.75 -11.43 19.45
C LEU A 425 25.86 -11.89 18.29
N LEU A 426 26.20 -13.00 17.62
CA LEU A 426 25.53 -13.49 16.41
C LEU A 426 24.47 -14.55 16.70
N THR A 427 24.10 -14.79 17.96
CA THR A 427 23.10 -15.81 18.36
C THR A 427 21.72 -15.52 17.78
N ARG A 428 21.42 -14.27 17.44
CA ARG A 428 20.16 -13.83 16.83
C ARG A 428 20.21 -13.79 15.30
N LEU A 429 21.38 -13.99 14.70
CA LEU A 429 21.58 -13.91 13.26
C LEU A 429 21.00 -15.16 12.59
N HIS A 430 20.37 -14.99 11.43
CA HIS A 430 19.86 -16.13 10.67
C HIS A 430 21.02 -17.04 10.21
N PRO A 431 20.87 -18.38 10.22
CA PRO A 431 21.95 -19.30 9.86
C PRO A 431 22.58 -19.05 8.50
N SER A 432 21.79 -18.63 7.49
CA SER A 432 22.30 -18.32 6.14
C SER A 432 23.28 -17.15 6.10
N GLN A 433 23.27 -16.26 7.09
CA GLN A 433 24.15 -15.10 7.17
C GLN A 433 25.34 -15.32 8.11
N LEU A 434 25.30 -16.38 8.94
CA LEU A 434 26.27 -16.61 10.01
C LEU A 434 27.69 -16.81 9.48
N GLU A 435 27.85 -17.64 8.44
CA GLU A 435 29.15 -17.92 7.85
C GLU A 435 29.83 -16.65 7.33
N LYS A 436 29.07 -15.81 6.59
CA LYS A 436 29.55 -14.52 6.09
C LYS A 436 29.98 -13.60 7.23
N ALA A 437 29.17 -13.46 8.27
CA ALA A 437 29.47 -12.60 9.42
C ALA A 437 30.68 -13.11 10.24
N MET A 438 30.84 -14.42 10.37
CA MET A 438 32.00 -15.03 11.04
C MET A 438 33.29 -14.82 10.25
N ASN A 439 33.23 -14.94 8.92
CA ASN A 439 34.41 -14.86 8.05
C ASN A 439 34.77 -13.43 7.60
N ALA A 440 33.92 -12.43 7.87
CA ALA A 440 34.20 -11.05 7.50
C ALA A 440 35.52 -10.53 8.11
N PRO A 441 36.34 -9.77 7.36
CA PRO A 441 37.64 -9.31 7.84
C PRO A 441 37.50 -8.38 9.06
N PHE A 442 38.44 -8.47 10.00
CA PHE A 442 38.52 -7.56 11.14
C PHE A 442 39.62 -6.53 10.92
N ASP A 443 39.26 -5.25 11.02
CA ASP A 443 40.18 -4.13 10.92
C ASP A 443 40.37 -3.49 12.31
N LEU A 444 41.53 -3.78 12.92
CA LEU A 444 41.91 -3.23 14.22
C LEU A 444 42.01 -1.70 14.19
N TRP A 445 42.50 -1.11 13.10
CA TRP A 445 42.63 0.34 12.97
C TRP A 445 41.27 1.02 12.85
N ARG A 446 40.32 0.41 12.14
CA ARG A 446 38.93 0.88 12.11
C ARG A 446 38.31 0.88 13.51
N CYS A 447 38.49 -0.22 14.26
CA CYS A 447 37.99 -0.33 15.63
C CYS A 447 38.62 0.72 16.57
N LEU A 448 39.94 0.91 16.52
CA LEU A 448 40.63 1.94 17.30
C LEU A 448 40.15 3.35 16.93
N LYS A 449 40.06 3.68 15.63
CA LYS A 449 39.56 4.97 15.15
C LYS A 449 38.14 5.24 15.63
N MET A 450 37.27 4.23 15.60
CA MET A 450 35.89 4.32 16.08
C MET A 450 35.83 4.75 17.54
N PHE A 451 36.58 4.10 18.44
CA PHE A 451 36.58 4.49 19.85
C PHE A 451 37.31 5.81 20.11
N SER A 452 38.42 6.08 19.42
CA SER A 452 39.11 7.38 19.50
C SER A 452 38.21 8.53 19.05
N ARG A 453 37.36 8.33 18.05
CA ARG A 453 36.39 9.33 17.59
C ARG A 453 35.41 9.72 18.69
N ILE A 454 34.95 8.76 19.49
CA ILE A 454 34.07 9.05 20.64
C ILE A 454 34.82 9.79 21.74
N GLU A 455 36.04 9.37 22.09
CA GLU A 455 36.84 10.08 23.10
C GLU A 455 37.08 11.55 22.74
N ILE A 456 37.29 11.85 21.44
CA ILE A 456 37.54 13.21 20.95
C ILE A 456 36.23 14.00 20.82
N SER A 457 35.21 13.42 20.21
CA SER A 457 33.98 14.15 19.85
C SER A 457 32.97 14.26 21.01
N GLN A 458 33.05 13.35 21.99
CA GLN A 458 32.14 13.30 23.14
C GLN A 458 32.89 12.96 24.44
N PRO A 459 33.63 13.93 25.02
CA PRO A 459 34.34 13.74 26.28
C PRO A 459 33.38 13.26 27.38
N GLY A 460 33.65 12.09 27.97
CA GLY A 460 32.80 11.46 28.99
C GLY A 460 31.90 10.32 28.51
N MET A 461 31.87 10.00 27.21
CA MET A 461 31.21 8.78 26.66
C MET A 461 32.20 7.76 26.10
N GLY A 462 33.50 8.03 26.19
CA GLY A 462 34.53 7.12 25.75
C GLY A 462 34.83 5.99 26.73
N ILE A 463 35.84 5.19 26.41
CA ILE A 463 36.31 4.01 27.15
C ILE A 463 36.65 4.38 28.61
N GLY A 464 37.27 5.56 28.83
CA GLY A 464 37.75 5.99 30.15
C GLY A 464 36.66 6.41 31.14
N ASN A 465 35.44 6.72 30.66
CA ASN A 465 34.33 7.12 31.52
C ASN A 465 33.04 6.36 31.16
N PHE A 466 33.18 5.07 30.88
CA PHE A 466 32.10 4.18 30.44
C PHE A 466 30.93 4.02 31.46
N SER A 467 30.97 4.66 32.62
CA SER A 467 29.83 4.63 33.55
C SER A 467 28.65 5.41 32.96
N ILE A 468 27.44 4.83 33.03
CA ILE A 468 26.23 5.65 33.20
C ILE A 468 26.55 6.46 34.43
N GLY A 469 27.02 7.71 34.28
CA GLY A 469 27.59 8.45 35.39
C GLY A 469 26.67 8.28 36.58
N ASN A 470 27.21 8.02 37.77
CA ASN A 470 26.43 8.14 39.01
C ASN A 470 25.71 9.51 39.06
N ASP A 471 26.16 10.47 38.26
CA ASP A 471 25.54 11.76 38.01
C ASP A 471 24.30 11.80 37.08
N SER A 472 24.04 10.76 36.27
CA SER A 472 23.01 10.81 35.22
C SER A 472 21.62 10.29 35.64
N LEU A 473 21.54 9.44 36.68
CA LEU A 473 20.26 8.95 37.21
C LEU A 473 20.11 9.07 38.74
N ALA A 474 21.20 9.30 39.49
CA ALA A 474 21.13 9.41 40.94
C ALA A 474 22.30 10.22 41.55
N GLN A 475 22.40 11.52 41.25
CA GLN A 475 23.18 12.39 42.15
C GLN A 475 22.53 12.36 43.53
N LYS A 476 23.22 11.79 44.53
CA LYS A 476 22.81 11.91 45.95
C LYS A 476 22.79 13.39 46.32
N PRO A 477 21.62 13.99 46.64
CA PRO A 477 21.54 15.41 46.96
C PRO A 477 22.00 15.65 48.40
N LYS A 478 22.67 16.78 48.67
CA LYS A 478 22.94 17.24 50.04
C LYS A 478 21.65 17.62 50.81
N ASN A 479 20.53 17.83 50.09
CA ASN A 479 19.27 18.37 50.63
C ASN A 479 18.06 17.44 50.38
N GLY A 480 18.24 16.12 50.33
CA GLY A 480 17.15 15.11 50.37
C GLY A 480 16.18 15.04 49.18
N LYS A 481 16.18 15.99 48.24
CA LYS A 481 15.31 15.95 47.04
C LYS A 481 16.06 15.40 45.83
N LYS A 482 15.63 14.22 45.32
CA LYS A 482 16.19 13.59 44.10
C LYS A 482 16.19 14.60 42.95
N LEU A 483 17.36 14.86 42.36
CA LEU A 483 17.48 15.72 41.18
C LEU A 483 17.05 14.91 39.95
N ASP A 484 15.93 15.30 39.34
CA ASP A 484 15.41 14.65 38.13
C ASP A 484 16.10 15.27 36.91
N LEU A 485 17.15 14.60 36.42
CA LEU A 485 17.94 15.08 35.29
C LEU A 485 17.12 15.13 33.99
N ARG A 486 16.16 14.21 33.82
CA ARG A 486 15.23 14.19 32.68
C ARG A 486 14.39 15.45 32.68
N ARG A 487 13.79 15.82 33.83
CA ARG A 487 13.07 17.08 33.97
C ARG A 487 13.96 18.30 33.71
N LYS A 488 15.23 18.28 34.09
CA LYS A 488 16.16 19.38 33.81
C LYS A 488 16.42 19.53 32.31
N LEU A 489 16.66 18.43 31.59
CA LEU A 489 16.89 18.44 30.14
C LEU A 489 15.64 18.83 29.36
N VAL A 490 14.47 18.31 29.74
CA VAL A 490 13.19 18.74 29.15
C VAL A 490 12.91 20.21 29.46
N LYS A 491 13.14 20.67 30.69
CA LYS A 491 13.02 22.11 31.02
C LYS A 491 14.05 22.98 30.31
N ALA A 492 15.25 22.49 30.02
CA ALA A 492 16.25 23.24 29.27
C ALA A 492 15.88 23.34 27.78
N ALA A 493 15.29 22.28 27.22
CA ALA A 493 14.79 22.27 25.85
C ALA A 493 13.45 23.04 25.70
N PHE A 494 12.65 23.11 26.76
CA PHE A 494 11.34 23.77 26.79
C PHE A 494 11.14 24.68 28.04
N PRO A 495 11.91 25.78 28.21
CA PRO A 495 11.99 26.52 29.48
C PRO A 495 10.76 27.34 29.86
N SER A 496 10.07 27.90 28.88
CA SER A 496 8.89 28.77 29.06
C SER A 496 7.56 28.04 28.82
N GLU A 497 7.61 26.85 28.21
CA GLU A 497 6.42 26.23 27.64
C GLU A 497 5.78 25.19 28.57
N LEU A 498 6.54 24.42 29.35
CA LEU A 498 6.03 23.30 30.15
C LEU A 498 4.85 23.65 31.09
N ASP A 499 4.86 24.85 31.68
CA ASP A 499 3.80 25.31 32.59
C ASP A 499 2.61 25.91 31.82
N GLN A 500 2.83 26.53 30.64
CA GLN A 500 1.76 27.02 29.75
C GLN A 500 1.10 25.88 28.94
N ILE A 501 1.87 24.85 28.60
CA ILE A 501 1.52 23.67 27.80
C ILE A 501 0.45 22.83 28.49
N LYS A 502 0.53 22.63 29.82
CA LYS A 502 -0.47 21.81 30.53
C LYS A 502 -1.89 22.39 30.47
N GLN A 503 -2.01 23.71 30.40
CA GLN A 503 -3.29 24.40 30.27
C GLN A 503 -3.74 24.57 28.81
N LYS A 504 -2.80 24.65 27.85
CA LYS A 504 -3.09 24.94 26.43
C LYS A 504 -3.06 23.73 25.49
N ILE A 505 -2.42 22.60 25.83
CA ILE A 505 -2.32 21.43 24.93
C ILE A 505 -3.68 20.94 24.45
N ARG A 506 -4.70 20.98 25.33
CA ARG A 506 -6.05 20.54 25.01
C ARG A 506 -6.76 21.44 24.00
N ALA A 507 -6.23 22.64 23.76
CA ALA A 507 -6.77 23.63 22.83
C ALA A 507 -5.93 23.77 21.55
N LEU A 508 -4.84 23.00 21.40
CA LEU A 508 -4.02 23.02 20.19
C LEU A 508 -4.65 22.15 19.10
N GLU A 509 -4.63 22.65 17.87
CA GLU A 509 -4.98 21.85 16.69
C GLU A 509 -3.83 20.93 16.28
N ASP A 510 -4.11 19.87 15.51
CA ASP A 510 -3.12 18.89 15.08
C ASP A 510 -1.90 19.50 14.37
N LYS A 511 -2.12 20.54 13.56
CA LYS A 511 -1.07 21.29 12.84
C LYS A 511 -0.07 21.93 13.80
N GLU A 512 -0.52 22.30 14.99
CA GLU A 512 0.29 22.92 16.04
C GLU A 512 0.88 21.89 17.00
N LEU A 513 0.20 20.76 17.21
CA LEU A 513 0.60 19.72 18.15
C LEU A 513 1.71 18.83 17.57
N LYS A 514 1.60 18.42 16.30
CA LYS A 514 2.53 17.47 15.66
C LYS A 514 4.00 17.94 15.69
N PRO A 515 4.35 19.19 15.30
CA PRO A 515 5.75 19.64 15.36
C PRO A 515 6.32 19.69 16.79
N ARG A 516 5.47 19.94 17.79
CA ARG A 516 5.87 19.97 19.20
C ARG A 516 6.16 18.57 19.74
N LEU A 517 5.32 17.59 19.38
CA LEU A 517 5.55 16.18 19.71
C LEU A 517 6.84 15.65 19.05
N GLU A 518 7.12 16.06 17.82
CA GLU A 518 8.38 15.75 17.15
C GLU A 518 9.59 16.32 17.92
N GLY A 519 9.54 17.62 18.27
CA GLY A 519 10.59 18.24 19.10
C GLY A 519 10.81 17.51 20.43
N TYR A 520 9.74 17.06 21.09
CA TYR A 520 9.83 16.26 22.31
C TYR A 520 10.52 14.91 22.06
N ASN A 521 10.13 14.20 21.01
CA ASN A 521 10.73 12.92 20.64
C ASN A 521 12.22 13.07 20.33
N GLN A 522 12.62 14.12 19.62
CA GLN A 522 14.02 14.37 19.29
C GLN A 522 14.86 14.63 20.54
N VAL A 523 14.35 15.41 21.51
CA VAL A 523 15.04 15.68 22.78
C VAL A 523 15.24 14.41 23.59
N PHE A 524 14.25 13.52 23.64
CA PHE A 524 14.38 12.26 24.38
C PHE A 524 15.27 11.24 23.66
N ALA A 525 15.08 11.08 22.36
CA ALA A 525 15.82 10.13 21.56
C ALA A 525 17.33 10.47 21.53
N VAL A 526 17.69 11.74 21.32
CA VAL A 526 19.08 12.16 21.10
C VAL A 526 19.69 12.86 22.32
N GLY A 527 18.90 13.67 23.04
CA GLY A 527 19.42 14.54 24.12
C GLY A 527 19.52 13.86 25.49
N VAL A 528 18.44 13.22 25.96
CA VAL A 528 18.35 12.68 27.33
C VAL A 528 19.10 11.37 27.52
N ALA A 529 19.17 10.54 26.47
CA ALA A 529 19.74 9.20 26.54
C ALA A 529 21.07 9.05 25.80
N LYS A 530 21.72 10.16 25.41
CA LYS A 530 22.92 10.19 24.57
C LYS A 530 24.03 9.22 25.01
N GLY A 531 24.36 9.19 26.31
CA GLY A 531 25.35 8.24 26.85
C GLY A 531 24.81 6.83 27.13
N ALA A 532 23.54 6.72 27.51
CA ALA A 532 22.90 5.43 27.77
C ALA A 532 22.73 4.60 26.49
N TRP A 533 22.51 5.25 25.34
CA TRP A 533 22.37 4.57 24.05
C TRP A 533 23.68 3.98 23.56
N GLY A 534 24.82 4.68 23.71
CA GLY A 534 26.13 4.09 23.41
C GLY A 534 26.41 2.83 24.24
N VAL A 535 26.04 2.86 25.53
CA VAL A 535 26.10 1.68 26.41
C VAL A 535 25.22 0.55 25.90
N ILE A 536 23.95 0.83 25.60
CA ILE A 536 22.95 -0.17 25.19
C ILE A 536 23.29 -0.80 23.83
N HIS A 537 23.65 0.02 22.84
CA HIS A 537 23.78 -0.43 21.45
C HIS A 537 25.18 -0.94 21.09
N ILE A 538 26.25 -0.43 21.71
CA ILE A 538 27.62 -0.78 21.32
C ILE A 538 28.37 -1.42 22.48
N TYR A 539 28.58 -0.71 23.59
CA TYR A 539 29.50 -1.21 24.62
C TYR A 539 29.00 -2.45 25.34
N ALA A 540 27.75 -2.49 25.81
CA ALA A 540 27.25 -3.63 26.58
C ALA A 540 27.17 -4.92 25.73
N PRO A 541 26.69 -4.90 24.47
CA PRO A 541 26.76 -6.09 23.61
C PRO A 541 28.20 -6.55 23.33
N VAL A 542 29.11 -5.61 23.03
CA VAL A 542 30.53 -5.93 22.75
C VAL A 542 31.26 -6.48 23.96
N ILE A 543 31.13 -5.83 25.13
CA ILE A 543 31.74 -6.30 26.38
C ILE A 543 31.20 -7.68 26.76
N ARG A 544 29.89 -7.90 26.64
CA ARG A 544 29.29 -9.22 26.88
C ARG A 544 29.87 -10.27 25.93
N ALA A 545 30.03 -9.95 24.65
CA ALA A 545 30.62 -10.88 23.69
C ALA A 545 32.11 -11.16 23.98
N LEU A 546 32.90 -10.15 24.35
CA LEU A 546 34.29 -10.32 24.77
C LEU A 546 34.39 -11.23 26.00
N LEU A 547 33.60 -10.95 27.04
CA LEU A 547 33.59 -11.75 28.27
C LEU A 547 33.14 -13.19 28.01
N ALA A 548 32.09 -13.39 27.21
CA ALA A 548 31.58 -14.71 26.85
C ALA A 548 32.64 -15.49 26.03
N GLY A 549 33.30 -14.80 25.10
CA GLY A 549 34.41 -15.36 24.33
C GLY A 549 35.59 -15.77 25.22
N ILE A 550 36.04 -14.89 26.11
CA ILE A 550 37.10 -15.19 27.09
C ILE A 550 36.73 -16.41 27.93
N LEU A 551 35.51 -16.43 28.49
CA LEU A 551 35.03 -17.55 29.31
C LEU A 551 35.00 -18.85 28.53
N ARG A 552 34.60 -18.84 27.25
CA ARG A 552 34.65 -20.04 26.39
C ARG A 552 36.05 -20.63 26.26
N TYR A 553 37.10 -19.80 26.31
CA TYR A 553 38.49 -20.24 26.21
C TYR A 553 39.11 -20.58 27.58
N TRP A 554 38.67 -19.92 28.65
CA TRP A 554 39.33 -19.99 29.97
C TRP A 554 38.58 -20.85 30.99
N TYR A 555 37.29 -21.10 30.78
CA TYR A 555 36.47 -21.92 31.67
C TYR A 555 36.24 -23.30 31.04
N ASP A 556 36.75 -24.33 31.70
CA ASP A 556 36.65 -25.75 31.31
C ASP A 556 35.63 -26.54 32.15
N GLY A 557 34.90 -25.85 33.05
CA GLY A 557 33.89 -26.47 33.89
C GLY A 557 32.53 -26.67 33.19
N ASN A 558 31.64 -27.40 33.85
CA ASN A 558 30.34 -27.79 33.29
C ASN A 558 29.18 -26.87 33.71
N ASN A 559 29.43 -25.64 34.18
CA ASN A 559 28.37 -24.73 34.58
C ASN A 559 27.79 -23.99 33.35
N PRO A 560 26.57 -24.31 32.90
CA PRO A 560 25.97 -23.64 31.74
C PRO A 560 25.65 -22.16 32.01
N ASN A 561 25.62 -21.73 33.28
CA ASN A 561 25.27 -20.37 33.69
C ASN A 561 26.49 -19.52 34.06
N VAL A 562 27.72 -20.01 33.85
CA VAL A 562 28.95 -19.34 34.29
C VAL A 562 29.02 -17.87 33.84
N PHE A 563 28.56 -17.59 32.62
CA PHE A 563 28.55 -16.24 32.07
C PHE A 563 27.61 -15.30 32.84
N ILE A 564 26.42 -15.78 33.19
CA ILE A 564 25.43 -14.99 33.93
C ILE A 564 25.86 -14.81 35.38
N GLU A 565 26.44 -15.83 36.00
CA GLU A 565 26.98 -15.73 37.36
C GLU A 565 28.11 -14.69 37.44
N VAL A 566 29.05 -14.71 36.48
CA VAL A 566 30.13 -13.70 36.38
C VAL A 566 29.57 -12.29 36.17
N LEU A 567 28.56 -12.12 35.31
CA LEU A 567 27.97 -10.80 35.05
C LEU A 567 27.12 -10.28 36.21
N SER A 568 26.38 -11.14 36.90
CA SER A 568 25.50 -10.73 37.99
C SER A 568 26.27 -10.27 39.23
N GLY A 569 27.46 -10.85 39.45
CA GLY A 569 28.29 -10.58 40.63
C GLY A 569 27.61 -10.94 41.96
N LEU A 570 26.50 -11.67 41.92
CA LEU A 570 25.78 -12.09 43.12
C LEU A 570 26.43 -13.35 43.69
N PRO A 571 26.70 -13.42 45.00
CA PRO A 571 27.31 -14.60 45.62
C PRO A 571 26.37 -15.82 45.61
N GLU A 572 25.07 -15.59 45.48
CA GLU A 572 24.03 -16.61 45.41
C GLU A 572 23.03 -16.27 44.29
N ARG A 573 22.41 -17.29 43.69
CA ARG A 573 21.36 -17.13 42.69
C ARG A 573 20.13 -16.50 43.32
N THR A 574 19.54 -15.52 42.64
CA THR A 574 18.25 -14.96 43.09
C THR A 574 17.13 -16.00 43.00
N GLN A 575 16.06 -15.83 43.76
CA GLN A 575 14.90 -16.72 43.69
C GLN A 575 14.35 -16.82 42.26
N GLN A 576 14.19 -15.68 41.58
CA GLN A 576 13.77 -15.64 40.17
C GLN A 576 14.68 -16.48 39.28
N PHE A 577 15.99 -16.39 39.47
CA PHE A 577 16.95 -17.16 38.66
C PHE A 577 16.87 -18.67 38.95
N ASN A 578 16.62 -19.06 40.20
CA ASN A 578 16.38 -20.46 40.54
C ASN A 578 15.10 -20.98 39.88
N ASP A 579 14.04 -20.17 39.85
CA ASP A 579 12.77 -20.50 39.22
C ASP A 579 12.94 -20.63 37.68
N ASP A 580 13.62 -19.67 37.05
CA ASP A 580 13.92 -19.70 35.61
C ASP A 580 14.79 -20.91 35.24
N TYR A 581 15.79 -21.24 36.07
CA TYR A 581 16.64 -22.42 35.86
C TYR A 581 15.88 -23.74 36.03
N ALA A 582 14.96 -23.82 37.01
CA ALA A 582 14.10 -24.98 37.18
C ALA A 582 13.15 -25.15 35.98
N PHE A 583 12.60 -24.05 35.46
CA PHE A 583 11.78 -24.04 34.26
C PHE A 583 12.58 -24.48 33.02
N TRP A 584 13.80 -23.96 32.84
CA TRP A 584 14.69 -24.38 31.76
C TRP A 584 15.01 -25.87 31.84
N LYS A 585 15.34 -26.40 33.03
CA LYS A 585 15.56 -27.84 33.22
C LYS A 585 14.35 -28.68 32.84
N LEU A 586 13.14 -28.24 33.22
CA LEU A 586 11.92 -28.94 32.84
C LEU A 586 11.74 -28.93 31.32
N ALA A 587 11.94 -27.79 30.67
CA ALA A 587 11.86 -27.68 29.22
C ALA A 587 12.91 -28.55 28.51
N ASP A 588 14.12 -28.61 29.03
CA ASP A 588 15.21 -29.43 28.50
C ASP A 588 14.93 -30.93 28.67
N MET A 589 14.40 -31.33 29.83
CA MET A 589 13.92 -32.69 30.08
C MET A 589 12.80 -33.10 29.11
N ILE A 590 11.87 -32.19 28.82
CA ILE A 590 10.80 -32.44 27.84
C ILE A 590 11.41 -32.62 26.44
N ARG A 591 12.32 -31.73 26.00
CA ARG A 591 12.94 -31.83 24.66
C ARG A 591 13.71 -33.11 24.42
N HIS A 592 14.31 -33.68 25.46
CA HIS A 592 15.14 -34.90 25.38
C HIS A 592 14.43 -36.15 25.88
N SER A 593 13.13 -36.06 26.19
CA SER A 593 12.33 -37.22 26.56
C SER A 593 12.03 -38.05 25.31
N GLU A 594 12.32 -39.35 25.32
CA GLU A 594 11.89 -40.27 24.26
C GLU A 594 10.40 -40.69 24.40
N LYS A 595 9.78 -40.39 25.55
CA LYS A 595 8.40 -40.80 25.89
C LYS A 595 7.36 -39.69 25.77
N LEU A 596 7.79 -38.45 25.55
CA LEU A 596 6.98 -37.26 25.27
C LEU A 596 7.42 -36.75 23.91
#